data_AF-A0A6A6WPQ3-F1
#
_entry.id   AF-A0A6A6WPQ3-F1
#
_cell.length_a   1.000
_cell.length_b   1.000
_cell.length_c   1.000
_cell.angle_alpha   90.00
_cell.angle_beta   90.00
_cell.angle_gamma   90.00
#
_symmetry.space_group_name_H-M   'P 1'
#
loop_
_entity.id
_entity.type
_entity.pdbx_description
1 polymer ?
#
loop_
_entity_poly.entity_id
_entity_poly.type
_entity_poly.pdbx_seq_one_letter_code
_entity_poly.pdbx_strand_id
1 'polypeptide(L)'
;MNPFPPRITISSLLNPVKSYQCGCGREFRRKGNYTMHLAAVHIKEKLLGCPTCQRPFFRRKDLNRHQASVHTDEAPYMCGCGKAFKRNDSLTKHQRACYYATSVIGSDVIILLG
;
A
#
# COMPACT_ATOMS: atom_id res chain seq x y z
N MET A 1 -10.49 27.95 14.86
CA MET A 1 -11.30 26.84 15.43
C MET A 1 -12.20 26.33 14.32
N ASN A 2 -12.13 25.05 13.96
CA ASN A 2 -12.90 24.48 12.85
C ASN A 2 -14.34 24.19 13.33
N PRO A 3 -15.39 24.78 12.72
CA PRO A 3 -16.75 24.72 13.24
C PRO A 3 -17.51 23.43 12.89
N PHE A 4 -16.90 22.51 12.13
CA PHE A 4 -17.58 21.29 11.71
C PHE A 4 -17.14 20.09 12.55
N PRO A 5 -18.05 19.46 13.31
CA PRO A 5 -17.73 18.21 14.00
C PRO A 5 -17.36 17.14 12.98
N PRO A 6 -16.45 16.21 13.32
CA PRO A 6 -16.07 15.13 12.42
C PRO A 6 -17.33 14.37 11.98
N ARG A 7 -17.40 14.02 10.69
CA ARG A 7 -18.55 13.29 10.12
C ARG A 7 -18.47 11.83 10.58
N ILE A 8 -18.96 11.55 11.80
CA ILE A 8 -18.95 10.22 12.37
C ILE A 8 -20.01 9.38 11.64
N THR A 9 -19.56 8.36 10.89
CA THR A 9 -20.47 7.37 10.30
C THR A 9 -20.81 6.30 11.33
N ILE A 10 -21.98 5.65 11.22
CA ILE A 10 -22.38 4.55 12.12
C ILE A 10 -21.30 3.44 12.17
N SER A 11 -20.60 3.20 11.05
CA SER A 11 -19.48 2.26 10.97
C SER A 11 -18.26 2.67 11.83
N SER A 12 -18.06 3.97 12.07
CA SER A 12 -16.96 4.50 12.89
C SER A 12 -17.19 4.34 14.41
N LEU A 13 -18.45 4.23 14.85
CA LEU A 13 -18.82 4.04 16.25
C LEU A 13 -18.67 2.60 16.72
N LEU A 14 -18.92 1.64 15.83
CA LEU A 14 -18.86 0.20 16.14
C LEU A 14 -17.43 -0.37 16.01
N ASN A 15 -16.55 0.30 15.27
CA ASN A 15 -15.13 -0.04 15.15
C ASN A 15 -14.32 1.26 15.07
N PRO A 16 -13.74 1.77 16.17
CA PRO A 16 -12.99 3.01 16.16
C PRO A 16 -11.73 2.85 15.29
N VAL A 17 -11.83 3.28 14.03
CA VAL A 17 -10.69 3.34 13.13
C VAL A 17 -9.84 4.51 13.58
N LYS A 18 -8.69 4.21 14.21
CA LYS A 18 -7.69 5.23 14.53
C LYS A 18 -7.36 6.03 13.27
N SER A 19 -7.74 7.30 13.27
CA SER A 19 -7.52 8.23 12.16
C SER A 19 -6.69 9.42 12.62
N TYR A 20 -6.23 10.21 11.64
CA TYR A 20 -5.37 11.37 11.84
C TYR A 20 -6.07 12.57 11.19
N GLN A 21 -6.44 13.56 11.98
CA GLN A 21 -7.16 14.75 11.53
C GLN A 21 -6.22 15.94 11.42
N CYS A 22 -6.32 16.68 10.32
CA CYS A 22 -5.64 17.96 10.14
C CYS A 22 -6.57 19.11 10.53
N GLY A 23 -6.01 20.18 11.10
CA GLY A 23 -6.75 21.42 11.41
C GLY A 23 -7.46 22.04 10.21
N CYS A 24 -7.06 21.71 8.97
CA CYS A 24 -7.73 22.12 7.73
C CYS A 24 -9.01 21.31 7.40
N GLY A 25 -9.43 20.37 8.26
CA GLY A 25 -10.63 19.55 8.08
C GLY A 25 -10.46 18.26 7.26
N ARG A 26 -9.24 17.94 6.81
CA ARG A 26 -8.96 16.64 6.16
C ARG A 26 -8.67 15.54 7.18
N GLU A 27 -9.17 14.34 6.92
CA GLU A 27 -8.93 13.16 7.74
C GLU A 27 -8.20 12.07 6.94
N PHE A 28 -7.30 11.35 7.61
CA PHE A 28 -6.47 10.32 7.01
C PHE A 28 -6.48 9.05 7.86
N ARG A 29 -6.65 7.89 7.20
CA ARG A 29 -6.59 6.58 7.85
C ARG A 29 -5.16 6.13 8.19
N ARG A 30 -4.13 6.72 7.57
CA ARG A 30 -2.73 6.34 7.75
C ARG A 30 -1.89 7.54 8.15
N LYS A 31 -1.07 7.39 9.20
CA LYS A 31 -0.14 8.42 9.67
C LYS A 31 0.73 8.99 8.56
N GLY A 32 1.26 8.13 7.69
CA GLY A 32 2.12 8.56 6.57
C GLY A 32 1.41 9.50 5.59
N ASN A 33 0.11 9.29 5.32
CA ASN A 33 -0.66 10.17 4.44
C ASN A 33 -0.93 11.52 5.13
N TYR A 34 -1.23 11.49 6.43
CA TYR A 34 -1.38 12.70 7.23
C TYR A 34 -0.09 13.52 7.27
N THR A 35 1.05 12.90 7.57
CA THR A 35 2.35 13.58 7.57
C THR A 35 2.70 14.14 6.20
N MET A 36 2.46 13.38 5.11
CA MET A 36 2.65 13.87 3.74
C MET A 36 1.78 15.08 3.44
N HIS A 37 0.52 15.07 3.89
CA HIS A 37 -0.37 16.20 3.73
C HIS A 37 0.12 17.44 4.50
N LEU A 38 0.55 17.28 5.76
CA LEU A 38 1.14 18.38 6.53
C LEU A 38 2.37 18.95 5.82
N ALA A 39 3.30 18.08 5.42
CA ALA A 39 4.52 18.46 4.73
C ALA A 39 4.23 19.21 3.43
N ALA A 40 3.31 18.71 2.59
CA ALA A 40 3.00 19.30 1.29
C ALA A 40 2.19 20.61 1.38
N VAL A 41 1.23 20.69 2.31
CA VAL A 41 0.23 21.78 2.31
C VAL A 41 0.55 22.87 3.33
N HIS A 42 1.07 22.50 4.50
CA HIS A 42 1.23 23.44 5.62
C HIS A 42 2.69 23.83 5.86
N ILE A 43 3.62 22.87 5.80
CA ILE A 43 5.03 23.08 6.13
C ILE A 43 5.85 23.42 4.86
N LYS A 44 5.32 23.06 3.68
CA LYS A 44 6.02 23.16 2.38
C LYS A 44 7.37 22.44 2.39
N GLU A 45 7.47 21.36 3.16
CA GLU A 45 8.64 20.47 3.16
C GLU A 45 8.74 19.73 1.82
N LYS A 46 9.98 19.56 1.34
CA LYS A 46 10.24 18.89 0.07
C LYS A 46 10.03 17.38 0.20
N LEU A 47 9.04 16.86 -0.52
CA LEU A 47 8.82 15.42 -0.68
C LEU A 47 9.72 14.84 -1.77
N LEU A 48 9.90 13.52 -1.75
CA LEU A 48 10.62 12.81 -2.81
C LEU A 48 9.69 12.65 -4.03
N GLY A 49 10.02 13.31 -5.13
CA GLY A 49 9.29 13.18 -6.39
C GLY A 49 9.71 11.93 -7.16
N CYS A 50 8.76 11.25 -7.80
CA CYS A 50 9.09 10.27 -8.83
C CYS A 50 9.75 10.97 -10.03
N PRO A 51 10.93 10.53 -10.50
CA PRO A 51 11.58 11.16 -11.64
C PRO A 51 10.77 11.05 -12.94
N THR A 52 9.91 10.04 -13.05
CA THR A 52 9.11 9.78 -14.28
C THR A 52 7.79 10.54 -14.30
N CYS A 53 7.06 10.59 -13.19
CA CYS A 53 5.71 11.19 -13.14
C CYS A 53 5.54 12.30 -12.09
N GLN A 54 6.60 12.70 -11.41
CA GLN A 54 6.64 13.73 -10.36
C GLN A 54 5.71 13.51 -9.17
N ARG A 55 5.11 12.30 -9.05
CA ARG A 55 4.27 11.95 -7.91
C ARG A 55 5.08 12.02 -6.60
N PRO A 56 4.58 12.69 -5.55
CA PRO A 56 5.33 12.87 -4.32
C PRO A 56 5.21 11.67 -3.38
N PHE A 57 6.30 11.38 -2.66
CA PHE A 57 6.41 10.32 -1.67
C PHE A 57 7.13 10.79 -0.42
N PHE A 58 6.61 10.38 0.74
CA PHE A 58 7.22 10.69 2.04
C PHE A 58 8.40 9.78 2.37
N ARG A 59 8.41 8.52 1.90
CA ARG A 59 9.50 7.57 2.17
C ARG A 59 10.12 7.06 0.88
N ARG A 60 11.45 6.91 0.87
CA ARG A 60 12.18 6.35 -0.27
C ARG A 60 11.67 4.97 -0.67
N LYS A 61 11.37 4.10 0.30
CA LYS A 61 10.79 2.76 0.01
C LYS A 61 9.45 2.82 -0.72
N ASP A 62 8.63 3.84 -0.45
CA ASP A 62 7.33 4.01 -1.09
C ASP A 62 7.50 4.52 -2.53
N LEU A 63 8.48 5.40 -2.78
CA LEU A 63 8.91 5.83 -4.12
C LEU A 63 9.48 4.67 -4.94
N ASN A 64 10.46 3.94 -4.40
CA ASN A 64 11.09 2.82 -5.11
C ASN A 64 10.05 1.76 -5.49
N ARG A 65 9.15 1.41 -4.56
CA ARG A 65 8.03 0.49 -4.84
C ARG A 65 7.12 1.03 -5.94
N HIS A 66 6.82 2.32 -5.93
CA HIS A 66 6.02 2.93 -6.98
C HIS A 66 6.71 2.83 -8.35
N GLN A 67 8.00 3.16 -8.43
CA GLN A 67 8.75 3.05 -9.69
C GLN A 67 8.74 1.62 -10.21
N ALA A 68 9.09 0.64 -9.38
CA ALA A 68 9.12 -0.78 -9.74
C ALA A 68 7.73 -1.41 -10.02
N SER A 69 6.62 -0.73 -9.72
CA SER A 69 5.29 -1.28 -9.99
C SER A 69 4.52 -0.55 -11.09
N VAL A 70 4.84 0.73 -11.31
CA VAL A 70 4.10 1.59 -12.25
C VAL A 70 4.91 1.88 -13.51
N HIS A 71 6.24 1.95 -13.40
CA HIS A 71 7.10 2.37 -14.50
C HIS A 71 7.99 1.25 -15.05
N THR A 72 7.98 0.07 -14.43
CA THR A 72 8.64 -1.12 -14.95
C THR A 72 7.61 -2.22 -15.19
N ASP A 73 7.87 -3.06 -16.19
CA ASP A 73 7.06 -4.26 -16.47
C ASP A 73 7.58 -5.52 -15.80
N GLU A 74 8.58 -5.37 -14.93
CA GLU A 74 9.12 -6.46 -14.13
C GLU A 74 8.08 -6.95 -13.11
N ALA A 75 7.82 -8.26 -13.16
CA ALA A 75 6.97 -8.97 -12.22
C ALA A 75 7.76 -10.11 -11.57
N PRO A 76 8.69 -9.79 -10.65
CA PRO A 76 9.65 -10.77 -10.13
C PRO A 76 9.02 -11.82 -9.21
N TYR A 77 7.76 -11.64 -8.81
CA TYR A 77 7.09 -12.54 -7.88
C TYR A 77 6.17 -13.49 -8.65
N MET A 78 6.63 -14.71 -8.92
CA MET A 78 5.87 -15.72 -9.65
C MET A 78 5.21 -16.72 -8.69
N CYS A 79 3.96 -17.09 -8.98
CA CYS A 79 3.28 -18.20 -8.33
C CYS A 79 3.53 -19.50 -9.11
N GLY A 80 3.50 -20.66 -8.45
CA GLY A 80 3.60 -21.97 -9.09
C GLY A 80 2.53 -22.23 -10.17
N CYS A 81 1.42 -21.47 -10.18
CA CYS A 81 0.43 -21.50 -11.26
C CYS A 81 0.84 -20.73 -12.54
N GLY A 82 2.05 -20.15 -12.57
CA GLY A 82 2.56 -19.36 -13.69
C GLY A 82 2.18 -17.88 -13.68
N LYS A 83 1.34 -17.41 -12.73
CA LYS A 83 1.00 -15.98 -12.61
C LYS A 83 2.13 -15.19 -11.98
N ALA A 84 2.54 -14.11 -12.64
CA ALA A 84 3.56 -13.17 -12.15
C ALA A 84 2.93 -11.90 -11.55
N PHE A 85 3.54 -11.38 -10.49
CA PHE A 85 3.11 -10.20 -9.76
C PHE A 85 4.26 -9.21 -9.62
N LYS A 86 3.96 -7.91 -9.72
CA LYS A 86 4.93 -6.83 -9.47
C LYS A 86 5.26 -6.64 -7.98
N ARG A 87 4.51 -7.28 -7.07
CA ARG A 87 4.67 -7.14 -5.62
C ARG A 87 4.44 -8.44 -4.85
N ASN A 88 5.28 -8.68 -3.84
CA ASN A 88 5.16 -9.84 -2.96
C ASN A 88 3.80 -9.90 -2.25
N ASP A 89 3.31 -8.81 -1.68
CA ASP A 89 2.02 -8.81 -0.98
C ASP A 89 0.82 -9.10 -1.90
N SER A 90 0.99 -8.91 -3.21
CA SER A 90 -0.01 -9.30 -4.22
C SER A 90 0.07 -10.81 -4.49
N LEU A 91 1.28 -11.36 -4.61
CA LEU A 91 1.51 -12.81 -4.67
C LEU A 91 0.97 -13.51 -3.41
N THR A 92 1.29 -13.03 -2.20
CA THR A 92 0.81 -13.63 -0.95
C THR A 92 -0.72 -13.65 -0.87
N LYS A 93 -1.38 -12.59 -1.33
CA LYS A 93 -2.85 -12.56 -1.40
C LYS A 93 -3.40 -13.56 -2.40
N HIS A 94 -2.76 -13.66 -3.58
CA HIS A 94 -3.12 -14.62 -4.60
C HIS A 94 -2.97 -16.06 -4.10
N GLN A 95 -1.86 -16.37 -3.42
CA GLN A 95 -1.57 -17.70 -2.89
C GLN A 95 -2.64 -18.22 -1.92
N ARG A 96 -3.33 -17.34 -1.18
CA ARG A 96 -4.43 -17.74 -0.28
C ARG A 96 -5.61 -18.39 -1.00
N ALA A 97 -5.76 -18.13 -2.30
CA ALA A 97 -6.81 -18.69 -3.14
C ALA A 97 -6.24 -19.51 -4.31
N CYS A 98 -4.92 -19.70 -4.35
CA CYS A 98 -4.25 -20.45 -5.41
C CYS A 98 -3.90 -21.84 -4.89
N TYR A 99 -4.50 -22.85 -5.49
CA TYR A 99 -4.31 -24.25 -5.09
C TYR A 99 -2.99 -24.85 -5.59
N TYR A 100 -2.30 -24.19 -6.54
CA TYR A 100 -0.96 -24.56 -7.01
C TYR A 100 0.20 -24.02 -6.14
N ALA A 101 -0.05 -23.74 -4.86
CA ALA A 101 0.95 -23.17 -3.97
C ALA A 101 1.92 -24.26 -3.49
N THR A 102 3.07 -24.39 -4.15
CA THR A 102 4.19 -25.20 -3.64
C THR A 102 4.72 -24.61 -2.33
N SER A 103 4.48 -25.29 -1.21
CA SER A 103 5.36 -25.19 -0.04
C SER A 103 6.62 -25.98 -0.37
N VAL A 104 7.75 -25.32 -0.56
CA VAL A 104 9.04 -26.01 -0.61
C VAL A 104 9.33 -26.51 0.80
N ILE A 105 9.09 -27.80 1.05
CA ILE A 105 9.58 -28.52 2.23
C ILE A 105 10.50 -29.64 1.70
N GLY A 106 11.79 -29.34 1.53
CA GLY A 106 12.79 -30.29 1.04
C GLY A 106 12.97 -30.34 -0.49
N SER A 107 13.59 -31.43 -0.97
CA SER A 107 13.99 -31.65 -2.37
C SER A 107 12.90 -32.23 -3.29
N ASP A 108 11.72 -32.52 -2.76
CA ASP A 108 10.63 -33.14 -3.53
C ASP A 108 9.51 -32.14 -3.86
N VAL A 109 9.16 -32.08 -5.14
CA VAL A 109 8.07 -31.25 -5.69
C VAL A 109 6.77 -32.05 -5.64
N ILE A 110 5.90 -31.77 -4.67
CA ILE A 110 4.54 -32.33 -4.64
C ILE A 110 3.57 -31.30 -5.23
N ILE A 111 2.96 -31.64 -6.37
CA ILE A 111 1.86 -30.87 -6.98
C ILE A 111 0.56 -31.36 -6.34
N LEU A 112 -0.08 -30.54 -5.51
CA LEU A 112 -1.45 -30.81 -5.07
C LEU A 112 -2.40 -30.30 -6.16
N LEU A 113 -2.93 -31.23 -6.96
CA LEU A 113 -4.10 -31.00 -7.81
C LEU A 113 -5.34 -31.19 -6.94
N GLY A 114 -5.95 -30.08 -6.52
CA GLY A 114 -7.28 -30.06 -5.92
C GLY A 114 -8.26 -29.39 -6.88
#